data_AF-E7A291-F1
#
_entry.id   AF-E7A291-F1
#
_cell.length_a   1.000
_cell.length_b   1.000
_cell.length_c   1.000
_cell.angle_alpha   90.00
_cell.angle_beta   90.00
_cell.angle_gamma   90.00
#
_symmetry.space_group_name_H-M   'P 1'
#
loop_
_entity.id
_entity.type
_entity.pdbx_description
1 polymer ?
#
loop_
_entity_poly.entity_id
_entity_poly.type
_entity_poly.pdbx_seq_one_letter_code
_entity_poly.pdbx_strand_id
1 'polypeptide(L)'
;MKLTTLLLSLATVLAGTQAATIDHAGAWTAIPHRNKVSHFRIYAEPHGADLRHAKPVYDRCTFSSIAAKKHDHKKWSQPGGILEFQKLGKKTIGINCPDCTPQELGNLYQTDLYMHCEVLDHRSADWKPKGGK
;
A
#
# COMPACT_ATOMS: atom_id res chain seq x y z
N MET A 1 2.41 -22.25 63.84
CA MET A 1 3.25 -22.47 62.63
C MET A 1 2.35 -23.18 61.62
N LYS A 2 2.02 -22.69 60.43
CA LYS A 2 2.79 -21.93 59.43
C LYS A 2 1.87 -20.91 58.71
N LEU A 3 2.38 -19.68 58.55
CA LEU A 3 1.96 -18.70 57.55
C LEU A 3 2.42 -19.17 56.16
N THR A 4 1.63 -18.83 55.13
CA THR A 4 2.04 -18.28 53.82
C THR A 4 0.84 -18.35 52.85
N THR A 5 0.53 -17.48 51.89
CA THR A 5 0.88 -16.10 51.48
C THR A 5 -0.15 -15.77 50.39
N LEU A 6 -0.73 -14.56 50.39
CA LEU A 6 -1.55 -14.03 49.29
C LEU A 6 -0.79 -14.03 47.95
N LEU A 7 -1.49 -14.11 46.81
CA LEU A 7 -1.19 -13.26 45.64
C LEU A 7 -2.35 -13.28 44.64
N LEU A 8 -2.90 -12.08 44.42
CA LEU A 8 -3.79 -11.74 43.31
C LEU A 8 -3.04 -11.84 41.99
N SER A 9 -3.68 -12.39 40.96
CA SER A 9 -3.33 -12.10 39.57
C SER A 9 -4.60 -11.90 38.75
N LEU A 10 -5.12 -10.68 38.82
CA LEU A 10 -6.10 -10.13 37.91
C LEU A 10 -5.40 -9.92 36.55
N ALA A 11 -5.40 -10.93 35.69
CA ALA A 11 -4.87 -10.80 34.34
C ALA A 11 -5.88 -10.02 33.48
N THR A 12 -5.73 -8.70 33.47
CA THR A 12 -6.29 -7.83 32.43
C THR A 12 -5.68 -8.20 31.10
N VAL A 13 -6.29 -9.13 30.38
CA VAL A 13 -6.03 -9.31 28.95
C VAL A 13 -6.71 -8.15 28.25
N LEU A 14 -5.98 -7.03 28.15
CA LEU A 14 -6.20 -6.04 27.11
C LEU A 14 -5.95 -6.76 25.79
N ALA A 15 -6.99 -7.41 25.26
CA ALA A 15 -7.08 -7.75 23.86
C ALA A 15 -7.16 -6.42 23.09
N GLY A 16 -6.02 -5.76 22.96
CA GLY A 16 -5.83 -4.73 21.96
C GLY A 16 -6.18 -5.39 20.64
N THR A 17 -7.26 -4.91 20.02
CA THR A 17 -7.62 -5.29 18.67
C THR A 17 -6.43 -4.96 17.78
N GLN A 18 -5.62 -5.96 17.46
CA GLN A 18 -4.72 -5.87 16.32
C GLN A 18 -5.63 -5.60 15.13
N ALA A 19 -5.70 -4.34 14.73
CA ALA A 19 -6.26 -3.98 13.45
C ALA A 19 -5.49 -4.82 12.44
N ALA A 20 -6.16 -5.82 11.86
CA ALA A 20 -5.57 -6.79 10.95
C ALA A 20 -4.68 -6.01 9.97
N THR A 21 -3.37 -6.14 10.15
CA THR A 21 -2.42 -5.53 9.24
C THR A 21 -2.57 -6.32 7.97
N ILE A 22 -3.13 -5.68 6.93
CA ILE A 22 -3.23 -6.31 5.62
C ILE A 22 -1.79 -6.60 5.19
N ASP A 23 -1.40 -7.87 5.23
CA ASP A 23 -0.01 -8.29 5.07
C ASP A 23 0.47 -8.19 3.63
N HIS A 24 -0.45 -8.01 2.70
CA HIS A 24 -0.21 -7.95 1.25
C HIS A 24 -0.94 -6.77 0.62
N ALA A 25 -0.53 -6.39 -0.59
CA ALA A 25 -1.29 -5.41 -1.38
C ALA A 25 -2.67 -5.97 -1.75
N GLY A 26 -3.71 -5.12 -1.71
CA GLY A 26 -5.08 -5.51 -2.05
C GLY A 26 -5.99 -4.32 -2.38
N ALA A 27 -7.31 -4.48 -2.34
CA ALA A 27 -8.22 -3.42 -2.75
C ALA A 27 -8.09 -2.13 -1.92
N TRP A 28 -8.20 -0.96 -2.56
CA TRP A 28 -8.19 0.35 -1.90
C TRP A 28 -9.24 0.48 -0.78
N THR A 29 -10.40 -0.13 -0.98
CA THR A 29 -11.51 -0.11 -0.03
C THR A 29 -11.16 -0.79 1.30
N ALA A 30 -10.21 -1.74 1.28
CA ALA A 30 -9.71 -2.42 2.47
C ALA A 30 -8.76 -1.55 3.31
N ILE A 31 -8.22 -0.45 2.76
CA ILE A 31 -7.25 0.40 3.48
C ILE A 31 -7.94 1.20 4.60
N PRO A 32 -7.57 0.96 5.88
CA PRO A 32 -8.13 1.70 7.00
C PRO A 32 -7.58 3.13 7.06
N HIS A 33 -8.44 4.09 7.37
CA HIS A 33 -8.11 5.52 7.46
C HIS A 33 -7.47 6.11 6.18
N ARG A 34 -7.85 5.58 5.01
CA ARG A 34 -7.38 6.04 3.68
C ARG A 34 -7.57 7.54 3.40
N ASN A 35 -8.45 8.21 4.13
CA ASN A 35 -8.64 9.66 4.06
C ASN A 35 -7.46 10.48 4.64
N LYS A 36 -6.66 9.91 5.55
CA LYS A 36 -5.51 10.56 6.20
C LYS A 36 -4.18 10.39 5.44
N VAL A 37 -4.21 9.73 4.29
CA VAL A 37 -3.03 9.48 3.45
C VAL A 37 -2.59 10.77 2.76
N SER A 38 -1.28 11.00 2.74
CA SER A 38 -0.65 12.15 2.09
C SER A 38 0.54 11.78 1.20
N HIS A 39 1.09 10.58 1.33
CA HIS A 39 2.24 10.12 0.56
C HIS A 39 1.98 8.76 -0.05
N PHE A 40 2.58 8.55 -1.22
CA PHE A 40 2.48 7.31 -1.95
C PHE A 40 3.82 6.85 -2.47
N ARG A 41 3.89 5.55 -2.74
CA ARG A 41 4.97 4.87 -3.44
C ARG A 41 4.35 3.96 -4.47
N ILE A 42 4.88 3.92 -5.68
CA ILE A 42 4.33 3.10 -6.75
C ILE A 42 5.29 1.95 -7.03
N TYR A 43 4.73 0.75 -7.18
CA TYR A 43 5.42 -0.52 -7.35
C TYR A 43 4.87 -1.25 -8.58
N ALA A 44 5.67 -2.20 -9.09
CA ALA A 44 5.26 -3.14 -10.12
C ALA A 44 5.75 -4.54 -9.73
N GLU A 45 5.28 -5.00 -8.57
CA GLU A 45 5.54 -6.32 -8.02
C GLU A 45 4.40 -7.28 -8.38
N PRO A 46 4.61 -8.61 -8.35
CA PRO A 46 3.54 -9.58 -8.57
C PRO A 46 2.37 -9.42 -7.59
N HIS A 47 1.21 -9.98 -7.95
CA HIS A 47 0.06 -10.07 -7.06
C HIS A 47 0.41 -10.66 -5.69
N GLY A 48 -0.14 -10.07 -4.62
CA GLY A 48 0.09 -10.54 -3.25
C GLY A 48 1.47 -10.20 -2.69
N ALA A 49 2.27 -9.38 -3.37
CA ALA A 49 3.55 -8.92 -2.83
C ALA A 49 3.38 -8.11 -1.54
N ASP A 50 4.38 -8.22 -0.65
CA ASP A 50 4.54 -7.34 0.50
C ASP A 50 5.43 -6.14 0.13
N LEU A 51 4.79 -5.02 -0.15
CA LEU A 51 5.41 -3.77 -0.59
C LEU A 51 6.27 -3.10 0.49
N ARG A 52 6.17 -3.52 1.76
CA ARG A 52 7.02 -3.02 2.85
C ARG A 52 8.50 -3.37 2.63
N HIS A 53 8.76 -4.46 1.90
CA HIS A 53 10.10 -4.99 1.64
C HIS A 53 10.51 -4.86 0.16
N ALA A 54 9.60 -4.43 -0.71
CA ALA A 54 9.85 -4.22 -2.13
C ALA A 54 10.54 -2.86 -2.41
N LYS A 55 11.14 -2.74 -3.59
CA LYS A 55 11.71 -1.47 -4.06
C LYS A 55 10.67 -0.71 -4.87
N PRO A 56 10.34 0.55 -4.50
CA PRO A 56 9.41 1.34 -5.30
C PRO A 56 10.04 1.73 -6.63
N VAL A 57 9.19 1.81 -7.64
CA VAL A 57 9.51 2.33 -8.97
C VAL A 57 9.34 3.86 -9.02
N TYR A 58 8.37 4.37 -8.26
CA TYR A 58 8.21 5.80 -8.01
C TYR A 58 8.10 6.03 -6.50
N ASP A 59 8.86 6.99 -5.96
CA ASP A 59 8.84 7.35 -4.54
C ASP A 59 8.40 8.79 -4.35
N ARG A 60 8.11 9.15 -3.09
CA ARG A 60 7.72 10.50 -2.65
C ARG A 60 6.54 11.07 -3.44
N CYS A 61 5.64 10.20 -3.88
CA CYS A 61 4.48 10.59 -4.64
C CYS A 61 3.49 11.38 -3.78
N THR A 62 3.00 12.49 -4.33
CA THR A 62 1.91 13.29 -3.75
C THR A 62 0.93 13.69 -4.84
N PHE A 63 -0.34 13.88 -4.49
CA PHE A 63 -1.34 14.32 -5.47
C PHE A 63 -1.00 15.71 -6.02
N SER A 64 -1.15 15.89 -7.33
CA SER A 64 -0.91 17.18 -7.99
C SER A 64 -1.89 18.28 -7.57
N SER A 65 -3.09 17.91 -7.08
CA SER A 65 -4.09 18.85 -6.57
C SER A 65 -5.13 18.15 -5.67
N ILE A 66 -5.98 18.94 -5.02
CA ILE A 66 -7.16 18.42 -4.28
C ILE A 66 -8.15 17.73 -5.23
N ALA A 67 -8.29 18.24 -6.47
CA ALA A 67 -9.16 17.64 -7.48
C ALA A 67 -8.65 16.27 -7.92
N ALA A 68 -7.33 16.15 -8.16
CA ALA A 68 -6.64 14.89 -8.45
C ALA A 68 -6.89 13.85 -7.36
N LYS A 69 -6.68 14.24 -6.08
CA LYS A 69 -6.97 13.37 -4.92
C LYS A 69 -8.39 12.82 -4.94
N LYS A 70 -9.39 13.68 -5.21
CA LYS A 70 -10.80 13.26 -5.25
C LYS A 70 -11.07 12.31 -6.42
N HIS A 71 -10.51 12.60 -7.60
CA HIS A 71 -10.64 11.76 -8.79
C HIS A 71 -10.09 10.35 -8.53
N ASP A 72 -8.83 10.27 -8.10
CA ASP A 72 -8.13 9.00 -7.89
C ASP A 72 -8.78 8.17 -6.80
N HIS A 73 -9.10 8.78 -5.66
CA HIS A 73 -9.80 8.07 -4.58
C HIS A 73 -11.16 7.53 -5.03
N LYS A 74 -11.91 8.27 -5.87
CA LYS A 74 -13.20 7.80 -6.41
C LYS A 74 -12.98 6.61 -7.34
N LYS A 75 -12.00 6.71 -8.25
CA LYS A 75 -11.65 5.66 -9.21
C LYS A 75 -11.22 4.38 -8.49
N TRP A 76 -10.30 4.48 -7.55
CA TRP A 76 -9.79 3.33 -6.78
C TRP A 76 -10.84 2.70 -5.86
N SER A 77 -11.92 3.42 -5.53
CA SER A 77 -13.03 2.87 -4.74
C SER A 77 -14.01 2.05 -5.59
N GLN A 78 -13.91 2.06 -6.92
CA GLN A 78 -14.75 1.24 -7.78
C GLN A 78 -14.24 -0.21 -7.81
N PRO A 79 -15.14 -1.21 -7.90
CA PRO A 79 -14.74 -2.59 -8.11
C PRO A 79 -14.05 -2.77 -9.48
N GLY A 80 -13.13 -3.72 -9.58
CA GLY A 80 -12.47 -4.08 -10.85
C GLY A 80 -11.27 -3.23 -11.25
N GLY A 81 -10.67 -2.47 -10.32
CA GLY A 81 -9.42 -1.77 -10.59
C GLY A 81 -8.22 -2.73 -10.73
N ILE A 82 -7.24 -2.34 -11.55
CA ILE A 82 -5.99 -3.09 -11.76
C ILE A 82 -4.93 -2.83 -10.68
N LEU A 83 -5.19 -1.93 -9.74
CA LEU A 83 -4.22 -1.52 -8.72
C LEU A 83 -4.50 -2.18 -7.38
N GLU A 84 -3.43 -2.59 -6.73
CA GLU A 84 -3.43 -3.06 -5.36
C GLU A 84 -2.78 -2.02 -4.45
N PHE A 85 -3.17 -2.00 -3.19
CA PHE A 85 -2.80 -0.99 -2.22
C PHE A 85 -2.36 -1.66 -0.94
N GLN A 86 -1.29 -1.16 -0.35
CA GLN A 86 -0.84 -1.61 0.97
C GLN A 86 -0.44 -0.43 1.84
N LYS A 87 -0.77 -0.51 3.13
CA LYS A 87 -0.32 0.50 4.08
C LYS A 87 1.14 0.28 4.43
N LEU A 88 1.99 1.26 4.12
CA LEU A 88 3.43 1.22 4.42
C LEU A 88 3.77 1.95 5.72
N GLY A 89 2.92 2.89 6.13
CA GLY A 89 3.11 3.66 7.35
C GLY A 89 1.87 4.46 7.74
N LYS A 90 2.03 5.41 8.68
CA LYS A 90 0.90 6.20 9.19
C LYS A 90 0.19 7.03 8.11
N LYS A 91 0.94 7.57 7.15
CA LYS A 91 0.44 8.45 6.08
C LYS A 91 0.86 8.02 4.67
N THR A 92 1.46 6.84 4.55
CA THR A 92 2.07 6.35 3.29
C THR A 92 1.38 5.07 2.85
N ILE A 93 0.95 5.06 1.59
CA ILE A 93 0.37 3.88 0.92
C ILE A 93 1.27 3.49 -0.25
N GLY A 94 1.51 2.19 -0.41
CA GLY A 94 2.05 1.62 -1.63
C GLY A 94 0.91 1.37 -2.61
N ILE A 95 1.08 1.80 -3.85
CA ILE A 95 0.22 1.50 -5.00
C ILE A 95 1.00 0.49 -5.83
N ASN A 96 0.49 -0.71 -6.00
CA ASN A 96 1.07 -1.73 -6.84
C ASN A 96 0.28 -1.84 -8.14
N CYS A 97 0.99 -1.85 -9.26
CA CYS A 97 0.49 -2.25 -10.57
C CYS A 97 0.99 -3.68 -10.81
N PRO A 98 0.19 -4.71 -10.48
CA PRO A 98 0.69 -6.08 -10.50
C PRO A 98 1.19 -6.48 -11.86
N ASP A 99 2.41 -7.02 -11.90
CA ASP A 99 3.05 -7.54 -13.11
C ASP A 99 3.19 -6.53 -14.28
N CYS A 100 3.03 -5.23 -14.02
CA CYS A 100 3.10 -4.20 -15.06
C CYS A 100 4.53 -4.03 -15.59
N THR A 101 4.66 -4.07 -16.92
CA THR A 101 5.88 -3.67 -17.63
C THR A 101 6.23 -2.20 -17.37
N PRO A 102 7.47 -1.76 -17.65
CA PRO A 102 7.83 -0.35 -17.53
C PRO A 102 6.97 0.56 -18.40
N GLN A 103 6.58 0.11 -19.60
CA GLN A 103 5.72 0.89 -20.49
C GLN A 103 4.29 1.02 -19.93
N GLU A 104 3.69 -0.07 -19.46
CA GLU A 104 2.35 -0.03 -18.86
C GLU A 104 2.33 0.84 -17.61
N LEU A 105 3.33 0.70 -16.75
CA LEU A 105 3.43 1.51 -15.55
C LEU A 105 3.67 2.99 -15.88
N GLY A 106 4.53 3.27 -16.86
CA GLY A 106 4.79 4.64 -17.34
C GLY A 106 3.52 5.29 -17.90
N ASN A 107 2.75 4.55 -18.70
CA ASN A 107 1.46 5.01 -19.21
C ASN A 107 0.48 5.27 -18.08
N LEU A 108 0.30 4.31 -17.17
CA LEU A 108 -0.56 4.46 -16.00
C LEU A 108 -0.18 5.70 -15.17
N TYR A 109 1.10 5.91 -14.92
CA TYR A 109 1.58 7.09 -14.19
C TYR A 109 1.22 8.40 -14.90
N GLN A 110 1.33 8.45 -16.23
CA GLN A 110 1.04 9.65 -17.00
C GLN A 110 -0.46 9.92 -17.19
N THR A 111 -1.30 8.87 -17.29
CA THR A 111 -2.70 9.01 -17.70
C THR A 111 -3.70 8.77 -16.57
N ASP A 112 -3.34 7.98 -15.56
CA ASP A 112 -4.28 7.44 -14.59
C ASP A 112 -3.93 7.71 -13.13
N LEU A 113 -2.71 8.18 -12.85
CA LEU A 113 -2.26 8.58 -11.51
C LEU A 113 -1.91 10.07 -11.52
N TYR A 114 -2.81 10.91 -11.01
CA TYR A 114 -2.62 12.36 -11.01
C TYR A 114 -1.72 12.81 -9.85
N MET A 115 -0.46 12.43 -9.92
CA MET A 115 0.53 12.55 -8.85
C MET A 115 1.85 13.11 -9.38
N HIS A 116 2.59 13.77 -8.51
CA HIS A 116 4.00 14.10 -8.71
C HIS A 116 4.87 13.18 -7.88
N CYS A 117 5.76 12.45 -8.54
CA CYS A 117 6.66 11.49 -7.93
C CYS A 117 8.12 11.75 -8.30
N GLU A 118 9.02 11.26 -7.43
CA GLU A 118 10.41 10.99 -7.77
C GLU A 118 10.48 9.66 -8.53
N VAL A 119 11.03 9.67 -9.75
CA VAL A 119 11.14 8.48 -10.59
C VAL A 119 12.40 7.70 -10.24
N LEU A 120 12.23 6.44 -9.82
CA LEU A 120 13.31 5.50 -9.51
C LEU A 120 13.33 4.30 -10.48
N ASP A 121 12.54 4.35 -11.56
CA ASP A 121 12.49 3.26 -12.53
C ASP A 121 13.81 3.16 -13.30
N HIS A 122 14.54 2.07 -13.08
CA HIS A 122 15.77 1.74 -13.78
C HIS A 122 15.61 0.47 -14.64
N ARG A 123 14.38 -0.02 -14.83
CA ARG A 123 14.09 -1.19 -15.65
C ARG A 123 14.24 -0.82 -17.13
N SER A 124 14.76 -1.75 -17.92
CA SER A 124 14.86 -1.60 -19.37
C SER A 124 13.51 -1.80 -20.05
N ALA A 125 13.35 -1.26 -21.27
CA ALA A 125 12.09 -1.36 -22.02
C ALA A 125 11.68 -2.82 -22.34
N ASP A 126 12.63 -3.76 -22.38
CA ASP A 126 12.41 -5.19 -22.62
C ASP A 126 12.20 -6.01 -21.33
N TRP A 127 12.14 -5.36 -20.17
CA TRP A 127 11.88 -6.02 -18.88
C TRP A 127 10.55 -6.78 -18.90
N LYS A 128 10.55 -7.95 -18.24
CA LYS A 128 9.35 -8.77 -18.02
C LYS A 128 9.15 -9.07 -16.54
N PRO A 129 7.90 -9.16 -16.06
CA PRO A 129 7.60 -9.51 -14.68
C PRO A 129 8.14 -10.91 -14.32
N LYS A 130 8.75 -11.03 -13.15
CA LYS A 130 9.22 -12.32 -12.63
C LYS A 130 8.07 -13.02 -11.91
N GLY A 131 7.51 -14.05 -12.52
CA GLY A 131 6.54 -14.94 -11.87
C GLY A 131 5.07 -14.69 -12.18
N GLY A 132 4.75 -13.79 -13.12
CA GLY A 132 3.42 -13.76 -13.74
C GLY A 132 3.20 -15.07 -14.51
N LYS A 133 2.19 -15.84 -14.10
CA LYS A 133 1.73 -17.03 -14.83
C LYS A 133 0.82 -16.62 -15.98
#